data_AF-A0A7J2HND7-F1
#
_entry.id   AF-A0A7J2HND7-F1
#
_cell.length_a   1.000
_cell.length_b   1.000
_cell.length_c   1.000
_cell.angle_alpha   90.00
_cell.angle_beta   90.00
_cell.angle_gamma   90.00
#
_symmetry.space_group_name_H-M   'P 1'
#
loop_
_entity.id
_entity.type
_entity.pdbx_description
1 polymer ?
#
loop_
_entity_poly.entity_id
_entity_poly.type
_entity_poly.pdbx_seq_one_letter_code
_entity_poly.pdbx_strand_id
1 'polypeptide(L)' 'MKKLLEDAIQAEHDAMRFYKKTSELVKNKIARKKLTNLSKEEESHERNLTKMYRKLFEESFTPDDKFNV' A
#
# COMPACT_ATOMS: atom_id res chain seq x y z
N MET A 1 -19.97 -1.90 -0.78
CA MET A 1 -19.07 -2.94 -0.25
C MET A 1 -17.89 -3.22 -1.17
N LYS A 2 -18.09 -3.69 -2.42
CA LYS A 2 -16.99 -3.95 -3.38
C LYS A 2 -16.08 -2.73 -3.60
N LYS A 3 -16.66 -1.61 -4.03
CA LYS A 3 -15.94 -0.34 -4.24
C LYS A 3 -15.19 0.17 -3.00
N LEU A 4 -15.73 -0.04 -1.81
CA LEU A 4 -15.08 0.35 -0.56
C LEU A 4 -13.79 -0.43 -0.32
N LEU A 5 -13.76 -1.73 -0.63
CA LEU A 5 -12.53 -2.52 -0.55
C LEU A 5 -11.53 -2.12 -1.64
N GLU A 6 -12.00 -1.83 -2.87
CA GLU A 6 -11.12 -1.34 -3.95
C GLU A 6 -10.43 -0.04 -3.55
N ASP A 7 -11.20 0.93 -3.01
CA ASP A 7 -10.68 2.21 -2.55
C ASP A 7 -9.72 2.04 -1.36
N ALA A 8 -10.01 1.11 -0.45
CA ALA A 8 -9.10 0.79 0.66
C ALA A 8 -7.79 0.16 0.16
N ILE A 9 -7.85 -0.81 -0.77
CA ILE A 9 -6.65 -1.42 -1.38
C ILE A 9 -5.82 -0.35 -2.09
N GLN A 10 -6.44 0.55 -2.84
CA GLN A 10 -5.76 1.66 -3.49
C GLN A 10 -5.10 2.61 -2.48
N ALA A 11 -5.77 2.91 -1.37
CA ALA A 11 -5.21 3.78 -0.33
C ALA A 11 -3.98 3.17 0.34
N GLU A 12 -4.01 1.87 0.66
CA GLU A 12 -2.84 1.15 1.20
C GLU A 12 -1.68 1.14 0.19
N HIS A 13 -1.98 0.93 -1.10
CA HIS A 13 -0.97 0.97 -2.15
C HIS A 13 -0.31 2.35 -2.26
N ASP A 14 -1.12 3.41 -2.30
CA ASP A 14 -0.64 4.79 -2.41
C ASP A 14 0.22 5.17 -1.19
N ALA A 15 -0.18 4.76 0.01
CA ALA A 15 0.57 4.99 1.25
C ALA A 15 1.90 4.20 1.28
N MET A 16 1.88 2.92 0.90
CA MET A 16 3.07 2.07 0.77
C MET A 16 4.10 2.72 -0.15
N ARG A 17 3.68 3.17 -1.34
CA ARG A 17 4.53 3.84 -2.34
C ARG A 17 5.07 5.17 -1.83
N PHE A 18 4.22 5.99 -1.20
CA PHE A 18 4.62 7.26 -0.61
C PHE A 18 5.71 7.08 0.44
N TYR A 19 5.52 6.17 1.40
CA TYR A 19 6.51 5.93 2.45
C TYR A 19 7.80 5.34 1.89
N LYS A 20 7.72 4.43 0.91
CA LYS A 20 8.89 3.84 0.25
C LYS A 20 9.75 4.93 -0.39
N LYS A 21 9.17 5.72 -1.29
CA LYS A 21 9.88 6.81 -2.00
C LYS A 21 10.42 7.86 -1.03
N THR A 22 9.63 8.24 -0.02
CA THR A 22 10.09 9.20 0.99
C THR A 22 11.28 8.65 1.79
N SER A 23 11.28 7.35 2.11
CA SER A 23 12.39 6.71 2.82
C SER A 23 13.69 6.73 1.99
N GLU A 24 13.59 6.62 0.67
CA GLU A 24 14.73 6.67 -0.24
C GLU A 24 15.41 8.05 -0.24
N LEU A 25 14.60 9.12 -0.20
CA LEU A 25 15.03 10.52 -0.26
C LEU A 25 15.57 11.06 1.08
N VAL A 26 15.11 10.53 2.23
CA VAL A 26 15.42 11.12 3.53
C VAL A 26 16.85 10.78 4.01
N LYS A 27 17.65 11.79 4.37
CA LYS A 27 19.05 11.57 4.84
C LYS A 27 19.13 11.01 6.26
N ASN A 28 18.19 11.38 7.13
CA ASN A 28 18.18 10.95 8.52
C ASN A 28 17.90 9.43 8.63
N LYS A 29 18.83 8.67 9.22
CA LYS A 29 18.73 7.21 9.31
C LYS A 29 17.53 6.72 10.15
N ILE A 30 17.15 7.44 11.19
CA ILE A 30 16.00 7.09 12.04
C ILE A 30 14.70 7.30 11.27
N ALA A 31 14.55 8.44 10.60
CA ALA A 31 13.40 8.74 9.76
C ALA A 31 13.29 7.73 8.60
N ARG A 32 14.40 7.39 7.93
CA ARG A 32 14.45 6.37 6.89
C ARG A 32 13.91 5.04 7.40
N LYS A 33 14.43 4.55 8.54
CA LYS A 33 13.98 3.29 9.15
C LYS A 33 12.49 3.31 9.46
N LYS A 34 11.98 4.41 10.03
CA LYS A 34 10.55 4.55 10.35
C LYS A 34 9.68 4.51 9.09
N LEU A 35 10.04 5.25 8.06
CA LEU A 35 9.31 5.27 6.79
C LEU A 35 9.35 3.91 6.08
N THR A 36 10.49 3.22 6.09
CA THR A 36 10.60 1.86 5.56
C THR A 36 9.70 0.88 6.31
N ASN A 37 9.58 1.02 7.63
CA ASN A 37 8.66 0.18 8.42
C ASN A 37 7.19 0.47 8.09
N LEU A 38 6.80 1.74 8.02
CA LEU A 38 5.44 2.13 7.61
C LEU A 38 5.09 1.57 6.24
N SER A 39 5.99 1.70 5.25
CA SER A 39 5.78 1.12 3.91
C SER A 39 5.51 -0.40 3.96
N LYS A 40 6.19 -1.15 4.83
CA LYS A 40 5.97 -2.59 5.01
C LYS A 40 4.65 -2.92 5.73
N GLU A 41 4.20 -2.07 6.63
CA GLU A 41 2.91 -2.19 7.31
C GLU A 41 1.78 -2.06 6.28
N GLU A 42 1.79 -1.01 5.46
CA GLU A 42 0.76 -0.79 4.43
C GLU A 42 0.79 -1.89 3.36
N GLU A 43 1.96 -2.40 2.98
CA GLU A 43 2.06 -3.58 2.09
C GLU A 43 1.37 -4.81 2.71
N SER A 44 1.44 -4.97 4.03
CA SER A 44 0.74 -6.04 4.75
C SER A 44 -0.78 -5.83 4.75
N HIS A 45 -1.23 -4.60 4.97
CA HIS A 45 -2.64 -4.21 4.89
C HIS A 45 -3.20 -4.45 3.49
N GLU A 46 -2.52 -3.97 2.43
CA GLU A 46 -2.88 -4.19 1.03
C GLU A 46 -3.08 -5.68 0.72
N ARG A 47 -2.12 -6.52 1.14
CA ARG A 47 -2.21 -7.99 0.98
C ARG A 47 -3.41 -8.59 1.70
N ASN A 48 -3.71 -8.15 2.92
CA ASN A 48 -4.83 -8.68 3.70
C ASN A 48 -6.17 -8.27 3.09
N LEU A 49 -6.30 -7.00 2.68
CA LEU A 49 -7.49 -6.49 1.99
C LEU A 49 -7.70 -7.18 0.65
N THR A 50 -6.64 -7.39 -0.13
CA THR A 50 -6.70 -8.10 -1.42
C THR A 50 -7.13 -9.57 -1.24
N LYS A 51 -6.61 -10.25 -0.22
CA LYS A 51 -7.06 -11.61 0.13
C LYS A 51 -8.54 -11.64 0.51
N MET A 52 -9.00 -10.65 1.28
CA MET A 52 -10.40 -10.51 1.67
C MET A 52 -11.29 -10.23 0.45
N TYR A 53 -10.88 -9.32 -0.43
CA TYR A 53 -11.57 -9.01 -1.68
C TYR A 53 -11.77 -10.26 -2.54
N ARG A 54 -10.70 -11.03 -2.77
CA ARG A 54 -10.76 -12.28 -3.55
C ARG A 54 -11.70 -13.31 -2.93
N LYS A 55 -11.74 -13.42 -1.60
CA LYS A 55 -12.63 -14.34 -0.91
C LYS A 55 -14.11 -13.94 -1.01
N LEU A 56 -14.40 -12.64 -1.02
CA LEU A 56 -15.77 -12.12 -1.03
C LEU A 56 -16.38 -11.99 -2.42
N PHE A 57 -15.56 -11.74 -3.44
CA PHE A 57 -16.04 -11.43 -4.79
C PHE A 57 -15.54 -12.40 -5.86
N GLU A 58 -14.67 -13.36 -5.52
CA GLU A 58 -14.07 -14.32 -6.46
C GLU A 58 -13.31 -13.67 -7.63
N GLU A 59 -12.91 -12.41 -7.46
CA GLU A 59 -12.19 -11.59 -8.43
C GLU A 59 -10.85 -11.10 -7.84
N SER A 60 -9.98 -10.61 -8.71
CA SER A 60 -8.77 -9.86 -8.32
C SER A 60 -8.95 -8.37 -8.61
N PHE A 61 -8.52 -7.53 -7.68
CA PHE A 61 -8.35 -6.09 -7.91
C PHE A 61 -6.86 -5.77 -7.92
N THR A 62 -6.45 -4.89 -8.82
CA THR A 62 -5.07 -4.41 -8.93
C THR A 62 -5.10 -2.89 -8.75
N PRO A 63 -4.43 -2.33 -7.72
CA PRO A 63 -4.35 -0.89 -7.55
C PRO A 63 -3.52 -0.27 -8.68
N ASP A 64 -3.89 0.96 -9.05
CA ASP A 64 -3.14 1.77 -10.02
C ASP A 64 -1.87 2.33 -9.36
N ASP A 65 -0.73 2.16 -10.03
CA ASP A 65 0.55 2.66 -9.53
C ASP A 65 0.82 4.06 -10.08
N LYS A 66 0.23 5.06 -9.42
CA LYS A 66 0.41 6.50 -9.73
C LYS A 66 1.84 7.00 -9.52
N PHE A 67 2.72 6.16 -8.97
CA PHE A 67 4.11 6.49 -8.70
C PHE A 67 5.07 5.94 -9.77
N ASN A 68 4.57 5.28 -10.82
CA ASN A 68 5.35 5.06 -12.05
C ASN A 68 5.40 6.36 -12.86
N VAL A 69 6.41 7.18 -12.59
CA VAL A 69 6.78 8.37 -13.38
C VAL A 69 8.24 8.26 -13.75
#